data_AF-A0A0P9CZP9-F1
#
_entry.id   AF-A0A0P9CZP9-F1
#
_cell.length_a   1.000
_cell.length_b   1.000
_cell.length_c   1.000
_cell.angle_alpha   90.00
_cell.angle_beta   90.00
_cell.angle_gamma   90.00
#
_symmetry.space_group_name_H-M   'P 1'
#
loop_
_entity.id
_entity.type
_entity.pdbx_description
1 polymer ?
#
loop_
_entity_poly.entity_id
_entity_poly.type
_entity_poly.pdbx_seq_one_letter_code
_entity_poly.pdbx_strand_id
1 'polypeptide(L)'
;MATQRNEASGNGTKKSRLQFIIGAVIVLVLAATFASITMWALSIRSKTSSEFAKYVLSHHIGQAVVTDDASGFQTDFCVLHLDQPIPDNALKARAMGLFETYHQLDGGEHLTLEYAAEGGKAVIEADVVLIDSTHAALTLHLSTGVVSSVETLSTAS
;
A
#
# COMPACT_ATOMS: atom_id res chain seq x y z
N MET A 1 -63.58 46.54 -31.25
CA MET A 1 -62.90 46.07 -30.03
C MET A 1 -62.13 44.81 -30.38
N ALA A 2 -60.81 44.90 -30.52
CA ALA A 2 -59.94 43.76 -30.83
C ALA A 2 -58.86 43.70 -29.75
N THR A 3 -58.93 42.68 -28.90
CA THR A 3 -57.95 42.42 -27.85
C THR A 3 -56.80 41.62 -28.47
N GLN A 4 -55.64 42.26 -28.65
CA GLN A 4 -54.41 41.58 -29.08
C GLN A 4 -53.87 40.67 -27.96
N ARG A 5 -53.59 39.44 -28.35
CA ARG A 5 -53.03 38.36 -27.53
C ARG A 5 -51.51 38.52 -27.54
N ASN A 6 -50.91 38.84 -26.40
CA ASN A 6 -49.45 38.86 -26.24
C ASN A 6 -48.94 37.43 -26.06
N GLU A 7 -48.39 36.85 -27.12
CA GLU A 7 -47.57 35.63 -27.04
C GLU A 7 -46.14 36.05 -26.64
N ALA A 8 -45.84 35.97 -25.35
CA ALA A 8 -44.49 36.13 -24.85
C ALA A 8 -43.64 34.92 -25.29
N SER A 9 -42.72 35.19 -26.23
CA SER A 9 -41.77 34.25 -26.82
C SER A 9 -40.96 33.48 -25.75
N GLY A 10 -41.25 32.18 -25.59
CA GLY A 10 -40.59 31.24 -24.68
C GLY A 10 -39.20 30.77 -25.12
N ASN A 11 -38.34 31.68 -25.62
CA ASN A 11 -37.00 31.34 -26.13
C ASN A 11 -35.84 31.69 -25.17
N GLY A 12 -36.09 32.43 -24.09
CA GLY A 12 -35.06 32.81 -23.10
C GLY A 12 -34.69 31.71 -22.09
N THR A 13 -35.61 30.79 -21.78
CA THR A 13 -35.41 29.78 -20.73
C THR A 13 -34.58 28.58 -21.18
N LYS A 14 -34.62 28.23 -22.48
CA LYS A 14 -33.86 27.10 -23.04
C LYS A 14 -32.34 27.36 -23.07
N LYS A 15 -31.93 28.60 -23.38
CA LYS A 15 -30.50 28.99 -23.38
C LYS A 15 -29.89 29.00 -21.96
N SER A 16 -30.65 29.47 -20.97
CA SER A 16 -30.23 29.46 -19.55
C SER A 16 -30.07 28.04 -19.00
N ARG A 17 -30.99 27.12 -19.33
CA ARG A 17 -30.87 25.70 -18.92
C ARG A 17 -29.68 25.00 -19.57
N LEU A 18 -29.38 25.32 -20.84
CA LEU A 18 -28.22 24.74 -21.53
C LEU A 18 -26.89 25.19 -20.89
N GLN A 19 -26.76 26.47 -20.54
CA GLN A 19 -25.59 26.99 -19.84
C GLN A 19 -25.41 26.37 -18.45
N PHE A 20 -26.51 26.11 -17.74
CA PHE A 20 -26.47 25.41 -16.46
C PHE A 20 -25.98 23.97 -16.59
N ILE A 21 -26.47 23.23 -17.60
CA ILE A 21 -26.02 21.84 -17.86
C ILE A 21 -24.53 21.82 -18.20
N ILE A 22 -24.06 22.73 -19.06
CA ILE A 22 -22.63 22.81 -19.41
C ILE A 22 -21.79 23.14 -18.18
N GLY A 23 -22.22 24.09 -17.35
CA GLY A 23 -21.55 24.41 -16.09
C GLY A 23 -21.47 23.21 -15.13
N ALA A 24 -22.57 22.46 -14.99
CA ALA A 24 -22.63 21.27 -14.16
C ALA A 24 -21.69 20.16 -14.67
N VAL A 25 -21.61 19.95 -15.98
CA VAL A 25 -20.69 18.99 -16.59
C VAL A 25 -19.24 19.37 -16.33
N ILE A 26 -18.88 20.66 -16.46
CA ILE A 26 -17.52 21.14 -16.19
C ILE A 26 -17.15 20.89 -14.72
N VAL A 27 -18.06 21.18 -13.78
CA VAL A 27 -17.84 20.92 -12.35
C VAL A 27 -17.68 19.43 -12.07
N LEU A 28 -18.48 18.56 -12.70
CA LEU A 28 -18.36 17.11 -12.58
C LEU A 28 -17.00 16.60 -13.10
N VAL A 29 -16.56 17.09 -14.25
CA VAL A 29 -15.24 16.72 -14.82
C VAL A 29 -14.11 17.17 -13.89
N LEU A 30 -14.17 18.38 -13.34
CA LEU A 30 -13.17 18.87 -12.40
C LEU A 30 -13.15 18.05 -11.10
N ALA A 31 -14.33 17.69 -10.56
CA ALA A 31 -14.44 16.84 -9.38
C ALA A 31 -13.88 15.43 -9.61
N ALA A 32 -14.20 14.81 -10.75
CA ALA A 32 -13.67 13.49 -11.12
C ALA A 32 -12.14 13.50 -11.30
N THR A 33 -11.62 14.57 -11.90
CA THR A 33 -10.17 14.77 -12.09
C THR A 33 -9.48 14.95 -10.72
N PHE A 34 -10.05 15.77 -9.85
CA PHE A 34 -9.54 15.98 -8.50
C PHE A 34 -9.55 14.68 -7.67
N ALA A 35 -10.63 13.90 -7.74
CA ALA A 35 -10.72 12.60 -7.07
C ALA A 35 -9.65 11.61 -7.60
N SER A 36 -9.42 11.58 -8.92
CA SER A 36 -8.39 10.73 -9.53
C SER A 36 -6.97 11.13 -9.08
N ILE A 37 -6.66 12.44 -9.07
CA ILE A 37 -5.36 12.93 -8.59
C ILE A 37 -5.16 12.62 -7.10
N THR A 38 -6.23 12.74 -6.31
CA THR A 38 -6.17 12.45 -4.87
C THR A 38 -5.94 10.96 -4.59
N MET A 39 -6.63 10.05 -5.31
CA MET A 39 -6.35 8.61 -5.23
C MET A 39 -4.92 8.28 -5.65
N TRP A 40 -4.41 8.92 -6.71
CA TRP A 40 -3.05 8.70 -7.17
C TRP A 40 -2.02 9.20 -6.16
N ALA A 41 -2.24 10.35 -5.52
CA ALA A 41 -1.39 10.87 -4.46
C ALA A 41 -1.40 10.00 -3.19
N LEU A 42 -2.55 9.40 -2.83
CA LEU A 42 -2.64 8.42 -1.75
C LEU A 42 -1.83 7.15 -2.09
N SER A 43 -1.90 6.68 -3.33
CA SER A 43 -1.11 5.56 -3.84
C SER A 43 0.40 5.86 -3.90
N ILE A 44 0.80 7.12 -4.09
CA ILE A 44 2.22 7.51 -4.06
C ILE A 44 2.72 7.69 -2.62
N ARG A 45 1.86 8.15 -1.71
CA ARG A 45 2.22 8.32 -0.30
C ARG A 45 2.48 6.98 0.39
N SER A 46 1.76 5.93 0.03
CA SER A 46 2.09 4.57 0.48
C SER A 46 3.48 4.13 -0.01
N LYS A 47 3.91 4.58 -1.19
CA LYS A 47 5.24 4.27 -1.76
C LYS A 47 6.40 5.09 -1.21
N THR A 48 6.17 6.20 -0.50
CA THR A 48 7.24 7.14 -0.10
C THR A 48 7.38 7.40 1.40
N SER A 49 6.42 6.97 2.22
CA SER A 49 6.48 7.07 3.68
C SER A 49 5.79 5.87 4.31
N SER A 50 6.47 4.72 4.30
CA SER A 50 6.03 3.52 5.03
C SER A 50 6.02 3.80 6.55
N GLU A 51 4.86 3.60 7.20
CA GLU A 51 4.75 3.69 8.66
C GLU A 51 5.54 2.55 9.32
N PHE A 52 5.64 1.40 8.65
CA PHE A 52 6.52 0.31 9.09
C PHE A 52 7.99 0.71 9.08
N ALA A 53 8.47 1.45 8.08
CA ALA A 53 9.84 1.95 8.06
C ALA A 53 10.13 2.89 9.24
N LYS A 54 9.16 3.75 9.62
CA LYS A 54 9.26 4.58 10.83
C LYS A 54 9.23 3.74 12.10
N TYR A 55 8.40 2.71 12.15
CA TYR A 55 8.33 1.77 13.26
C TYR A 55 9.68 1.07 13.47
N VAL A 56 10.25 0.51 12.40
CA VAL A 56 11.56 -0.15 12.39
C VAL A 56 12.67 0.78 12.88
N LEU A 57 12.72 2.01 12.37
CA LEU A 57 13.71 3.01 12.78
C LEU A 57 13.55 3.43 14.24
N SER A 58 12.31 3.66 14.70
CA SER A 58 12.03 4.10 16.07
C SER A 58 12.28 3.02 17.12
N HIS A 59 12.21 1.75 16.74
CA HIS A 59 12.49 0.61 17.61
C HIS A 59 13.91 0.05 17.49
N HIS A 60 14.80 0.72 16.73
CA HIS A 60 16.18 0.29 16.50
C HIS A 60 16.28 -1.18 16.03
N ILE A 61 15.39 -1.57 15.12
CA ILE A 61 15.36 -2.93 14.55
C ILE A 61 16.31 -3.00 13.33
N GLY A 62 16.40 -1.89 12.59
CA GLY A 62 17.28 -1.74 11.44
C GLY A 62 16.73 -0.73 10.44
N GLN A 63 16.75 -1.08 9.15
CA GLN A 63 16.28 -0.23 8.06
C GLN A 63 15.34 -1.01 7.14
N ALA A 64 14.12 -0.51 6.94
CA ALA A 64 13.19 -1.07 5.97
C ALA A 64 13.25 -0.30 4.65
N VAL A 65 13.29 -1.03 3.54
CA VAL A 65 13.26 -0.51 2.18
C VAL A 65 12.13 -1.20 1.44
N VAL A 66 11.10 -0.44 1.10
CA VAL A 66 10.03 -0.91 0.21
C VAL A 66 10.51 -0.74 -1.22
N THR A 67 10.59 -1.83 -1.96
CA THR A 67 11.02 -1.86 -3.36
C THR A 67 9.87 -2.34 -4.23
N ASP A 68 9.75 -1.72 -5.40
CA ASP A 68 8.83 -2.12 -6.46
C ASP A 68 9.64 -3.00 -7.43
N ASP A 69 9.20 -4.22 -7.72
CA ASP A 69 9.89 -5.04 -8.71
C ASP A 69 9.74 -4.39 -10.08
N ALA A 70 10.88 -3.99 -10.66
CA ALA A 70 10.95 -3.39 -12.00
C ALA A 70 10.40 -4.32 -13.12
N SER A 71 10.08 -5.58 -12.80
CA SER A 71 9.46 -6.55 -13.70
C SER A 71 7.99 -6.24 -14.06
N GLY A 72 7.32 -5.31 -13.36
CA GLY A 72 5.94 -4.93 -13.64
C GLY A 72 4.89 -5.94 -13.14
N PHE A 73 5.31 -6.97 -12.41
CA PHE A 73 4.43 -7.76 -11.56
C PHE A 73 4.23 -6.97 -10.25
N GLN A 74 3.01 -6.45 -10.07
CA GLN A 74 2.60 -5.38 -9.15
C GLN A 74 2.62 -5.77 -7.66
N THR A 75 3.68 -6.38 -7.14
CA THR A 75 3.76 -6.70 -5.72
C THR A 75 4.87 -5.89 -5.06
N ASP A 76 4.47 -4.87 -4.31
CA ASP A 76 5.38 -4.11 -3.46
C ASP A 76 5.97 -5.09 -2.41
N PHE A 77 7.28 -5.26 -2.37
CA PHE A 77 7.96 -6.10 -1.38
C PHE A 77 8.86 -5.25 -0.48
N CYS A 78 8.88 -5.58 0.81
CA CYS A 78 9.69 -4.88 1.79
C CYS A 78 10.90 -5.72 2.17
N VAL A 79 12.07 -5.12 2.06
CA VAL A 79 13.32 -5.69 2.57
C VAL A 79 13.64 -4.97 3.88
N LEU A 80 13.67 -5.72 4.98
CA LEU A 80 14.09 -5.24 6.28
C LEU A 80 15.52 -5.69 6.54
N HIS A 81 16.45 -4.74 6.43
CA HIS A 81 17.84 -4.89 6.83
C HIS A 81 17.93 -4.79 8.35
N LEU A 82 18.27 -5.88 9.01
CA LEU A 82 18.41 -6.00 10.44
C LEU A 82 19.78 -5.49 10.89
N ASP A 83 19.80 -4.75 12.01
CA ASP A 83 21.06 -4.29 12.61
C ASP A 83 21.88 -5.45 13.20
N GLN A 84 21.22 -6.52 13.62
CA GLN A 84 21.81 -7.68 14.28
C GLN A 84 21.14 -8.97 13.80
N PRO A 85 21.87 -10.10 13.75
CA PRO A 85 21.29 -11.38 13.41
C PRO A 85 20.27 -11.80 14.48
N ILE A 86 19.18 -12.43 14.05
CA ILE A 86 18.17 -12.97 14.97
C ILE A 86 18.53 -14.43 15.26
N PRO A 87 18.60 -14.85 16.53
CA PRO A 87 18.84 -16.26 16.86
C PRO A 87 17.80 -17.21 16.25
N ASP A 88 18.23 -18.35 15.70
CA ASP A 88 17.39 -19.36 15.04
C ASP A 88 16.13 -19.73 15.85
N ASN A 89 16.23 -19.80 17.17
CA ASN A 89 15.11 -20.14 18.06
C ASN A 89 14.03 -19.05 18.18
N ALA A 90 14.39 -17.80 17.90
CA ALA A 90 13.51 -16.64 17.96
C ALA A 90 13.08 -16.16 16.57
N LEU A 91 13.77 -16.59 15.52
CA LEU A 91 13.60 -16.11 14.15
C LEU A 91 12.16 -16.23 13.66
N LYS A 92 11.52 -17.40 13.85
CA LYS A 92 10.12 -17.62 13.47
C LYS A 92 9.17 -16.57 14.08
N ALA A 93 9.19 -16.45 15.40
CA ALA A 93 8.28 -15.56 16.13
C ALA A 93 8.55 -14.09 15.79
N ARG A 94 9.82 -13.73 15.64
CA ARG A 94 10.22 -12.36 15.28
C ARG A 94 9.82 -12.02 13.85
N ALA A 95 10.04 -12.93 12.90
CA ALA A 95 9.67 -12.72 11.51
C ALA A 95 8.16 -12.55 11.34
N MET A 96 7.36 -13.43 11.95
CA MET A 96 5.91 -13.31 11.92
C MET A 96 5.40 -12.04 12.60
N GLY A 97 5.94 -11.67 13.76
CA GLY A 97 5.52 -10.43 14.45
C GLY A 97 5.87 -9.15 13.67
N LEU A 98 7.02 -9.13 13.00
CA LEU A 98 7.39 -8.03 12.11
C LEU A 98 6.50 -7.98 10.86
N PHE A 99 6.19 -9.14 10.28
CA PHE A 99 5.28 -9.24 9.14
C PHE A 99 3.86 -8.79 9.50
N GLU A 100 3.32 -9.22 10.64
CA GLU A 100 2.02 -8.76 11.14
C GLU A 100 2.01 -7.24 11.32
N THR A 101 3.07 -6.68 11.89
CA THR A 101 3.19 -5.22 12.07
C THR A 101 3.25 -4.51 10.72
N TYR A 102 4.01 -5.03 9.76
CA TYR A 102 4.11 -4.48 8.41
C TYR A 102 2.76 -4.52 7.69
N HIS A 103 2.07 -5.66 7.76
CA HIS A 103 0.75 -5.84 7.17
C HIS A 103 -0.30 -4.91 7.80
N GLN A 104 -0.28 -4.73 9.12
CA GLN A 104 -1.22 -3.86 9.83
C GLN A 104 -0.98 -2.37 9.53
N LEU A 105 0.28 -1.93 9.44
CA LEU A 105 0.62 -0.53 9.25
C LEU A 105 0.50 -0.08 7.80
N ASP A 106 1.03 -0.88 6.88
CA ASP A 106 1.18 -0.49 5.48
C ASP A 106 0.43 -1.39 4.49
N GLY A 107 -0.27 -2.43 4.97
CA GLY A 107 -0.97 -3.39 4.10
C GLY A 107 -0.03 -4.30 3.31
N GLY A 108 1.24 -4.40 3.72
CA GLY A 108 2.27 -5.13 3.00
C GLY A 108 1.98 -6.62 2.89
N GLU A 109 2.35 -7.21 1.75
CA GLU A 109 2.10 -8.62 1.43
C GLU A 109 3.37 -9.48 1.41
N HIS A 110 4.55 -8.86 1.31
CA HIS A 110 5.82 -9.57 1.24
C HIS A 110 6.88 -8.87 2.07
N LEU A 111 7.47 -9.58 3.04
CA LEU A 111 8.57 -9.13 3.88
C LEU A 111 9.76 -10.10 3.78
N THR A 112 10.91 -9.58 3.38
CA THR A 112 12.20 -10.25 3.45
C THR A 112 13.00 -9.66 4.60
N LEU A 113 13.57 -10.52 5.44
CA LEU A 113 14.49 -10.16 6.52
C LEU A 113 15.90 -10.52 6.09
N GLU A 114 16.80 -9.56 6.10
CA GLU A 114 18.21 -9.80 5.83
C GLU A 114 19.11 -9.10 6.84
N TYR A 115 20.30 -9.64 7.05
CA TYR A 115 21.32 -9.05 7.90
C TYR A 115 22.66 -8.99 7.15
N ALA A 116 23.44 -7.94 7.41
CA ALA A 116 24.76 -7.78 6.82
C ALA A 116 25.81 -8.61 7.57
N ALA A 117 26.22 -9.73 6.99
CA ALA A 117 27.24 -10.59 7.59
C ALA A 117 28.64 -9.97 7.58
N GLU A 118 29.50 -10.47 8.47
CA GLU A 118 30.92 -10.14 8.47
C GLU A 118 31.53 -10.45 7.08
N GLY A 119 31.93 -9.39 6.35
CA GLY A 119 32.35 -9.48 4.95
C GLY A 119 31.48 -8.69 3.96
N GLY A 120 30.43 -8.02 4.44
CA GLY A 120 29.62 -7.10 3.62
C GLY A 120 28.61 -7.80 2.70
N LYS A 121 28.41 -9.11 2.88
CA LYS A 121 27.41 -9.88 2.15
C LYS A 121 26.11 -9.92 2.97
N ALA A 122 25.01 -9.51 2.35
CA ALA A 122 23.68 -9.68 2.94
C ALA A 122 23.31 -11.17 2.97
N VAL A 123 22.77 -11.62 4.10
CA VAL A 123 22.25 -12.96 4.32
C VAL A 123 20.75 -12.82 4.59
N ILE A 124 19.94 -13.52 3.81
CA ILE A 124 18.50 -13.61 4.02
C ILE A 124 18.26 -14.60 5.16
N GLU A 125 17.59 -14.13 6.20
CA GLU A 125 17.22 -14.89 7.39
C GLU A 125 15.83 -15.49 7.23
N ALA A 126 14.89 -14.73 6.68
CA ALA A 126 13.51 -15.19 6.50
C ALA A 126 12.78 -14.42 5.40
N ASP A 127 11.85 -15.10 4.76
CA ASP A 127 10.89 -14.54 3.80
C ASP A 127 9.47 -14.87 4.24
N VAL A 128 8.60 -13.87 4.24
CA VAL A 128 7.18 -14.01 4.60
C VAL A 128 6.31 -13.44 3.49
N VAL A 129 5.43 -14.27 2.92
CA VAL A 129 4.55 -13.91 1.80
C VAL A 129 3.10 -14.19 2.17
N LEU A 130 2.24 -13.21 2.02
CA LEU A 130 0.80 -13.35 2.19
C LEU A 130 0.23 -14.26 1.10
N ILE A 131 -0.49 -15.31 1.49
CA ILE A 131 -1.20 -16.20 0.56
C ILE A 131 -2.66 -15.73 0.41
N ASP A 132 -3.28 -15.39 1.54
CA ASP A 132 -4.63 -14.86 1.62
C ASP A 132 -4.75 -13.92 2.83
N SER A 133 -5.92 -13.34 3.08
CA SER A 133 -6.16 -12.38 4.17
C SER A 133 -5.83 -12.88 5.58
N THR A 134 -5.59 -14.18 5.76
CA THR A 134 -5.40 -14.85 7.05
C THR A 134 -4.20 -15.80 7.09
N HIS A 135 -3.59 -16.15 5.96
CA HIS A 135 -2.48 -17.10 5.89
C HIS A 135 -1.26 -16.48 5.20
N ALA A 136 -0.10 -16.77 5.74
CA ALA A 136 1.19 -16.38 5.19
C ALA A 136 2.12 -17.59 5.05
N ALA A 137 2.79 -17.70 3.90
CA ALA A 137 3.92 -18.61 3.72
C ALA A 137 5.15 -18.00 4.41
N LEU A 138 5.75 -18.75 5.33
CA LEU A 138 6.99 -18.40 6.00
C LEU A 138 8.10 -19.32 5.51
N THR A 139 9.22 -18.76 5.07
CA THR A 139 10.44 -19.49 4.77
C THR A 139 11.56 -18.97 5.67
N LEU A 140 12.21 -19.86 6.40
CA LEU A 140 13.29 -19.56 7.34
C LEU A 140 14.59 -20.18 6.85
N HIS A 141 15.65 -19.39 6.87
CA HIS A 141 16.99 -19.78 6.44
C HIS A 141 17.85 -19.99 7.70
N LEU A 142 17.71 -21.16 8.32
CA LEU A 142 18.41 -21.50 9.55
C LEU A 142 19.83 -21.98 9.25
N SER A 143 20.68 -21.95 10.28
CA SER A 143 22.02 -22.54 10.22
C SER A 143 22.01 -24.05 9.89
N THR A 144 20.91 -24.74 10.21
CA THR A 144 20.70 -26.17 9.97
C THR A 144 20.05 -26.49 8.62
N GLY A 145 19.58 -25.49 7.88
CA GLY A 145 18.91 -25.65 6.60
C GLY A 145 17.70 -24.72 6.42
N VAL A 146 17.00 -24.87 5.30
CA VAL A 146 15.81 -24.07 4.98
C VAL A 146 14.56 -24.80 5.46
N VAL A 147 13.68 -24.08 6.16
CA VAL A 147 12.39 -24.58 6.66
C VAL A 147 11.28 -23.70 6.12
N SER A 148 10.28 -24.30 5.48
CA SER A 148 9.08 -23.60 5.01
C SER A 148 7.84 -24.08 5.75
N SER A 149 7.00 -23.15 6.17
CA SER A 149 5.71 -23.42 6.81
C SER A 149 4.64 -22.43 6.35
N VAL A 150 3.37 -22.76 6.60
CA VAL A 150 2.25 -21.83 6.42
C VAL A 150 1.76 -21.46 7.81
N GLU A 151 1.73 -20.18 8.09
CA GLU A 151 1.32 -19.62 9.38
C GLU A 151 0.00 -18.86 9.22
N THR A 152 -0.85 -18.94 10.23
CA THR A 152 -2.06 -18.12 10.31
C THR A 152 -1.70 -16.79 10.97
N LEU A 153 -2.05 -15.69 10.31
CA LEU A 153 -1.92 -14.35 10.87
C LEU A 153 -2.82 -14.21 12.09
N SER A 154 -2.28 -13.65 13.18
CA SER A 154 -3.09 -13.29 14.32
C SER A 154 -4.04 -12.15 13.91
N THR A 155 -5.29 -12.47 13.60
CA THR A 155 -6.34 -11.47 13.48
C THR A 155 -6.62 -10.95 14.88
N ALA A 156 -5.86 -9.95 15.33
CA ALA A 156 -6.16 -9.24 16.56
C ALA A 156 -7.53 -8.56 16.38
N SER A 157 -8.54 -9.16 17.00
CA SER A 157 -9.91 -8.65 17.17
C SER A 157 -9.98 -7.62 18.29
#